data_AF-A0A937NX05-F1
#
_entry.id   AF-A0A937NX05-F1
#
_cell.length_a   1.000
_cell.length_b   1.000
_cell.length_c   1.000
_cell.angle_alpha   90.00
_cell.angle_beta   90.00
_cell.angle_gamma   90.00
#
_symmetry.space_group_name_H-M   'P 1'
#
loop_
_entity.id
_entity.type
_entity.pdbx_description
1 polymer ?
#
loop_
_entity_poly.entity_id
_entity_poly.type
_entity_poly.pdbx_seq_one_letter_code
_entity_poly.pdbx_strand_id
1 'polypeptide(L)'
;MAIADIKALLVRVADGDGARVMSELNRLTYPEIETPVGEALSCVDFATKVVAVREARLKRQAKAAAAERRRAAAARKRHLEGVLKRADAIWSGLDPLMGEKIASAYDNVAAQLKELHDAYEQGERSVDFQQKLAAFRKTYSRRPAMMRRIEEL
;
A
#
# COMPACT_ATOMS: atom_id res chain seq x y z
N MET A 1 5.48 -57.16 -7.75
CA MET A 1 5.72 -57.51 -9.17
C MET A 1 6.92 -58.43 -9.20
N ALA A 2 6.75 -59.67 -9.64
CA ALA A 2 7.85 -60.64 -9.68
C ALA A 2 8.83 -60.27 -10.81
N ILE A 3 10.10 -60.67 -10.71
CA ILE A 3 11.12 -60.38 -11.74
C ILE A 3 10.72 -60.96 -13.13
N ALA A 4 9.89 -62.00 -13.15
CA ALA A 4 9.31 -62.57 -14.36
C ALA A 4 8.37 -61.59 -15.10
N ASP A 5 7.62 -60.76 -14.38
CA ASP A 5 6.64 -59.82 -14.95
C ASP A 5 7.34 -58.67 -15.67
N ILE A 6 8.48 -58.20 -15.15
CA ILE A 6 9.28 -57.12 -15.77
C ILE A 6 9.86 -57.58 -17.10
N LYS A 7 10.39 -58.82 -17.16
CA LYS A 7 10.97 -59.36 -18.41
C LYS A 7 9.90 -59.48 -19.51
N ALA A 8 8.69 -59.91 -19.16
CA ALA A 8 7.58 -59.99 -20.12
C ALA A 8 7.17 -58.61 -20.67
N LEU A 9 7.17 -57.58 -19.83
CA LEU A 9 6.89 -56.21 -20.26
C LEU A 9 7.98 -55.65 -21.19
N LEU A 10 9.25 -55.93 -20.91
CA LEU A 10 10.36 -55.48 -21.76
C LEU A 10 10.35 -56.13 -23.16
N VAL A 11 9.97 -57.40 -23.26
CA VAL A 11 9.78 -58.08 -24.55
C VAL A 11 8.67 -57.40 -25.36
N ARG A 12 7.52 -57.10 -24.74
CA ARG A 12 6.41 -56.38 -25.40
C ARG A 12 6.81 -54.99 -25.91
N VAL A 13 7.67 -54.28 -25.17
CA VAL A 13 8.19 -52.97 -25.60
C VAL A 13 9.11 -53.12 -26.81
N ALA A 14 9.96 -54.16 -26.84
CA ALA A 14 10.86 -54.44 -27.95
C ALA A 14 10.09 -54.83 -29.24
N ASP A 15 8.94 -55.49 -29.10
CA ASP A 15 8.03 -55.86 -30.20
C ASP A 15 7.16 -54.67 -30.69
N GLY A 16 7.37 -53.47 -30.15
CA GLY A 16 6.70 -52.24 -30.60
C GLY A 16 5.40 -51.89 -29.85
N ASP A 17 5.00 -52.66 -28.83
CA ASP A 17 3.79 -52.40 -28.02
C ASP A 17 4.05 -51.42 -26.85
N GLY A 18 5.10 -50.60 -26.96
CA GLY A 18 5.58 -49.74 -25.88
C GLY A 18 4.57 -48.71 -25.38
N ALA A 19 3.76 -48.14 -26.27
CA ALA A 19 2.71 -47.19 -25.91
C ALA A 19 1.63 -47.82 -25.01
N ARG A 20 1.28 -49.09 -25.28
CA ARG A 20 0.27 -49.83 -24.52
C ARG A 20 0.81 -50.23 -23.15
N VAL A 21 2.05 -50.73 -23.09
CA VAL A 21 2.74 -51.05 -21.83
C VAL A 21 2.84 -49.81 -20.94
N MET A 22 3.15 -48.64 -21.51
CA MET A 22 3.18 -47.37 -20.77
C MET A 22 1.79 -46.97 -20.23
N SER A 23 0.72 -47.20 -20.99
CA SER A 23 -0.65 -46.93 -20.52
C SER A 23 -1.06 -47.84 -19.36
N GLU A 24 -0.66 -49.12 -19.41
CA GLU A 24 -0.92 -50.11 -18.36
C GLU A 24 -0.16 -49.76 -17.08
N LEU A 25 1.12 -49.38 -17.18
CA LEU A 25 1.94 -48.95 -16.04
C LEU A 25 1.44 -47.64 -15.42
N ASN A 26 1.02 -46.67 -16.25
CA ASN A 26 0.43 -45.44 -15.77
C ASN A 26 -0.87 -45.70 -15.00
N ARG A 27 -1.71 -46.63 -15.47
CA ARG A 27 -2.96 -47.00 -14.80
C ARG A 27 -2.74 -47.72 -13.46
N LEU A 28 -1.65 -48.47 -13.33
CA LEU A 28 -1.27 -49.15 -12.08
C LEU A 28 -0.59 -48.21 -11.08
N THR A 29 0.13 -47.20 -11.57
CA THR A 29 0.87 -46.23 -10.75
C THR A 29 -0.03 -45.11 -10.23
N TYR A 30 -1.01 -44.71 -11.05
CA TYR A 30 -2.02 -43.74 -10.70
C TYR A 30 -3.39 -44.41 -10.84
N PRO A 31 -3.96 -44.98 -9.75
CA PRO A 31 -5.35 -45.38 -9.79
C PRO A 31 -6.17 -44.16 -10.20
N GLU A 32 -7.14 -44.37 -11.09
CA GLU A 32 -8.10 -43.37 -11.51
C GLU A 32 -8.63 -42.69 -10.25
N ILE A 33 -8.20 -41.45 -10.01
CA ILE A 33 -8.71 -40.67 -8.89
C ILE A 33 -10.16 -40.46 -9.27
N GLU A 34 -11.06 -41.22 -8.65
CA GLU A 34 -12.47 -40.87 -8.60
C GLU A 34 -12.50 -39.47 -8.04
N THR A 35 -12.57 -38.48 -8.93
CA THR A 35 -12.88 -37.12 -8.54
C THR A 35 -14.23 -37.25 -7.85
N PRO A 36 -14.35 -36.91 -6.55
CA PRO A 36 -15.66 -36.89 -5.95
C PRO A 36 -16.46 -35.93 -6.81
N VAL A 37 -17.49 -36.45 -7.47
CA VAL A 37 -18.51 -35.64 -8.11
C VAL A 37 -19.21 -34.94 -6.96
N GLY A 38 -18.56 -33.88 -6.45
CA GLY A 38 -19.20 -32.92 -5.57
C GLY A 38 -20.45 -32.47 -6.30
N GLU A 39 -21.57 -32.46 -5.58
CA GLU A 39 -22.89 -32.08 -6.06
C GLU A 39 -22.79 -31.05 -7.19
N ALA A 40 -23.12 -31.50 -8.41
CA ALA A 40 -22.91 -30.72 -9.62
C ALA A 40 -23.80 -29.47 -9.56
N LEU A 41 -23.24 -28.37 -9.06
CA LEU A 41 -23.92 -27.08 -9.05
C LEU A 41 -24.23 -26.71 -10.49
N SER A 42 -25.50 -26.38 -10.76
CA SER A 42 -25.88 -25.76 -12.01
C SER A 42 -24.97 -24.56 -12.29
N CYS A 43 -24.57 -24.34 -13.54
CA CYS A 43 -23.74 -23.19 -13.92
C CYS A 43 -24.34 -21.87 -13.42
N VAL A 44 -25.67 -21.79 -13.29
CA VAL A 44 -26.41 -20.65 -12.73
C VAL A 44 -26.15 -20.50 -11.23
N ASP A 45 -26.19 -21.58 -10.46
CA ASP A 45 -25.93 -21.56 -9.01
C ASP A 45 -24.47 -21.22 -8.71
N PHE A 46 -23.55 -21.76 -9.52
CA PHE A 46 -22.14 -21.40 -9.43
C PHE A 46 -21.92 -19.92 -9.73
N ALA A 47 -22.49 -19.40 -10.83
CA ALA A 47 -22.37 -17.98 -11.18
C ALA A 47 -22.94 -17.09 -10.06
N THR A 48 -24.09 -17.46 -9.49
CA THR A 48 -24.73 -16.73 -8.39
C THR A 48 -23.83 -16.71 -7.14
N LYS A 49 -23.26 -17.86 -6.77
CA LYS A 49 -22.31 -17.95 -5.65
C LYS A 49 -21.05 -17.12 -5.89
N VAL A 50 -20.49 -17.13 -7.11
CA VAL A 50 -19.30 -16.35 -7.46
C VAL A 50 -19.58 -14.84 -7.36
N VAL A 51 -20.74 -14.39 -7.85
CA VAL A 51 -21.15 -12.98 -7.74
C VAL A 51 -21.30 -12.58 -6.27
N ALA A 52 -22.02 -13.38 -5.46
CA ALA A 52 -22.21 -13.10 -4.04
C ALA A 52 -20.89 -13.03 -3.26
N VAL A 53 -19.94 -13.94 -3.54
CA VAL A 53 -18.60 -13.93 -2.93
C VAL A 53 -17.83 -12.68 -3.35
N ARG A 54 -17.90 -12.29 -4.63
CA ARG A 54 -17.23 -11.07 -5.13
C ARG A 54 -17.79 -9.82 -4.46
N GLU A 55 -19.11 -9.69 -4.36
CA GLU A 55 -19.76 -8.56 -3.70
C GLU A 55 -19.40 -8.49 -2.22
N ALA A 56 -19.43 -9.62 -1.52
CA ALA A 56 -19.01 -9.68 -0.12
C ALA A 56 -17.55 -9.24 0.06
N ARG A 57 -16.65 -9.65 -0.84
CA ARG A 57 -15.25 -9.23 -0.83
C ARG A 57 -15.10 -7.72 -1.07
N LEU A 58 -15.79 -7.17 -2.07
CA LEU A 58 -15.76 -5.74 -2.37
C LEU A 58 -16.29 -4.91 -1.20
N LYS A 59 -17.40 -5.33 -0.57
CA LYS A 59 -17.95 -4.66 0.61
C LYS A 59 -16.98 -4.68 1.79
N ARG A 60 -16.29 -5.80 2.02
CA ARG A 60 -15.24 -5.91 3.06
C ARG A 60 -14.06 -5.01 2.76
N GLN A 61 -13.56 -4.98 1.51
CA GLN A 61 -12.47 -4.11 1.09
C GLN A 61 -12.83 -2.63 1.21
N ALA A 62 -14.03 -2.24 0.78
CA ALA A 62 -14.52 -0.87 0.91
C ALA A 62 -14.62 -0.45 2.39
N LYS A 63 -15.14 -1.34 3.26
CA LYS A 63 -15.21 -1.08 4.70
C LYS A 63 -13.82 -0.95 5.34
N ALA A 64 -12.88 -1.82 4.95
CA ALA A 64 -11.49 -1.76 5.42
C ALA A 64 -10.81 -0.46 4.96
N ALA A 65 -10.92 -0.11 3.68
CA ALA A 65 -10.37 1.12 3.14
C ALA A 65 -10.96 2.38 3.81
N ALA A 66 -12.27 2.38 4.08
CA ALA A 66 -12.92 3.46 4.83
C ALA A 66 -12.41 3.55 6.28
N ALA A 67 -12.19 2.42 6.94
CA ALA A 67 -11.62 2.38 8.29
C ALA A 67 -10.17 2.91 8.31
N GLU A 68 -9.34 2.50 7.35
CA GLU A 68 -7.97 3.00 7.22
C GLU A 68 -7.92 4.50 6.96
N ARG A 69 -8.76 5.01 6.05
CA ARG A 69 -8.88 6.47 5.82
C ARG A 69 -9.25 7.23 7.08
N ARG A 70 -10.19 6.70 7.88
CA ARG A 70 -10.58 7.31 9.17
C ARG A 70 -9.44 7.31 10.18
N ARG A 71 -8.67 6.21 10.26
CA ARG A 71 -7.49 6.12 11.13
C ARG A 71 -6.41 7.11 10.70
N ALA A 72 -6.11 7.18 9.40
CA ALA A 72 -5.14 8.10 8.85
C ALA A 72 -5.54 9.57 9.09
N ALA A 73 -6.82 9.92 8.88
CA ALA A 73 -7.33 11.25 9.18
C ALA A 73 -7.24 11.60 10.67
N ALA A 74 -7.58 10.68 11.56
CA ALA A 74 -7.45 10.89 13.01
C ALA A 74 -5.98 11.03 13.44
N ALA A 75 -5.06 10.24 12.86
CA ALA A 75 -3.64 10.35 13.11
C ALA A 75 -3.08 11.69 12.61
N ARG A 76 -3.47 12.14 11.41
CA ARG A 76 -3.12 13.47 10.87
C ARG A 76 -3.62 14.57 11.80
N LYS A 77 -4.86 14.47 12.30
CA LYS A 77 -5.43 15.45 13.23
C LYS A 77 -4.61 15.57 14.50
N ARG A 78 -4.30 14.44 15.14
CA ARG A 78 -3.47 14.38 16.36
C ARG A 78 -2.07 14.91 16.14
N HIS A 79 -1.48 14.60 14.98
CA HIS A 79 -0.16 15.09 14.60
C HIS A 79 -0.15 16.61 14.51
N LEU A 80 -1.11 17.20 13.80
CA LEU A 80 -1.26 18.65 13.67
C LEU A 80 -1.56 19.35 15.01
N GLU A 81 -2.34 18.72 15.90
CA GLU A 81 -2.51 19.21 17.28
C GLU A 81 -1.18 19.23 18.05
N GLY A 82 -0.33 18.20 17.87
CA GLY A 82 1.01 18.14 18.44
C GLY A 82 1.97 19.18 17.88
N VAL A 83 1.87 19.47 16.58
CA VAL A 83 2.60 20.56 15.92
C VAL A 83 2.20 21.90 16.52
N LEU A 84 0.90 22.16 16.66
CA LEU A 84 0.41 23.42 17.23
C LEU A 84 0.90 23.65 18.67
N LYS A 85 0.95 22.61 19.49
CA LYS A 85 1.51 22.67 20.86
C LYS A 85 3.00 23.05 20.90
N ARG A 86 3.74 22.71 19.85
CA ARG A 86 5.18 23.02 19.72
C ARG A 86 5.44 24.17 18.74
N ALA A 87 4.40 24.90 18.34
CA ALA A 87 4.51 25.91 17.29
C ALA A 87 5.60 26.93 17.60
N ASP A 88 5.66 27.45 18.84
CA ASP A 88 6.68 28.43 19.23
C ASP A 88 8.10 27.90 19.10
N ALA A 89 8.34 26.63 19.49
CA ALA A 89 9.64 25.99 19.32
C ALA A 89 10.00 25.79 17.84
N ILE A 90 9.02 25.43 17.00
CA ILE A 90 9.23 25.29 15.55
C ILE A 90 9.57 26.66 14.95
N TRP A 91 8.84 27.72 15.31
CA TRP A 91 9.12 29.10 14.87
C TRP A 91 10.55 29.53 15.25
N SER A 92 10.99 29.29 16.48
CA SER A 92 12.37 29.59 16.90
C SER A 92 13.42 28.73 16.18
N GLY A 93 13.06 27.53 15.75
CA GLY A 93 13.92 26.65 14.96
C GLY A 93 14.12 27.08 13.51
N LEU A 94 13.30 27.99 12.98
CA LEU A 94 13.46 28.50 11.61
C LEU A 94 14.66 29.45 11.49
N ASP A 95 14.93 30.27 12.50
CA ASP A 95 16.01 31.24 12.47
C ASP A 95 17.41 30.64 12.20
N PRO A 96 17.84 29.55 12.88
CA PRO A 96 19.12 28.92 12.58
C PRO A 96 19.18 28.34 11.16
N LEU A 97 18.09 27.73 10.67
CA LEU A 97 18.03 27.21 9.29
C LEU A 97 18.18 28.32 8.24
N MET A 98 17.58 29.48 8.50
CA MET A 98 17.75 30.68 7.67
C MET A 98 19.19 31.24 7.72
N GLY A 99 19.95 30.89 8.77
CA GLY A 99 21.35 31.23 8.96
C GLY A 99 22.34 30.38 8.16
N GLU A 100 22.03 29.10 7.91
CA GLU A 100 22.91 28.13 7.24
C GLU A 100 23.17 28.45 5.76
N LYS A 101 22.25 29.18 5.11
CA LYS A 101 22.37 29.64 3.72
C LYS A 101 22.58 28.55 2.67
N ILE A 102 22.03 27.35 2.90
CA ILE A 102 22.04 26.24 1.94
C ILE A 102 20.62 25.93 1.45
N ALA A 103 20.52 25.38 0.24
CA ALA A 103 19.24 25.09 -0.40
C ALA A 103 18.36 24.14 0.43
N SER A 104 18.94 23.07 0.97
CA SER A 104 18.22 22.10 1.81
C SER A 104 17.65 22.71 3.08
N ALA A 105 18.33 23.69 3.68
CA ALA A 105 17.82 24.38 4.86
C ALA A 105 16.58 25.22 4.53
N TYR A 106 16.52 25.83 3.34
CA TYR A 106 15.34 26.57 2.88
C TYR A 106 14.17 25.64 2.55
N ASP A 107 14.44 24.50 1.92
CA ASP A 107 13.43 23.49 1.62
C ASP A 107 12.84 22.94 2.95
N ASN A 108 13.67 22.76 3.98
CA ASN A 108 13.22 22.39 5.34
C ASN A 108 12.36 23.48 5.99
N VAL A 109 12.75 24.76 5.87
CA VAL A 109 11.95 25.89 6.38
C VAL A 109 10.57 25.92 5.71
N ALA A 110 10.51 25.75 4.39
CA ALA A 110 9.24 25.71 3.66
C ALA A 110 8.36 24.55 4.12
N ALA A 111 8.93 23.36 4.30
CA ALA A 111 8.21 22.20 4.83
C ALA A 111 7.65 22.45 6.24
N GLN A 112 8.43 23.05 7.14
CA GLN A 112 7.99 23.38 8.50
C GLN A 112 6.93 24.49 8.51
N LEU A 113 7.05 25.50 7.65
CA LEU A 113 6.03 26.56 7.51
C LEU A 113 4.71 26.00 6.99
N LYS A 114 4.75 25.07 6.04
CA LYS A 114 3.56 24.37 5.53
C LYS A 114 2.89 23.51 6.59
N GLU A 115 3.69 22.79 7.38
CA GLU A 115 3.17 21.99 8.49
C GLU A 115 2.55 22.85 9.59
N LEU A 116 3.16 24.00 9.90
CA LEU A 116 2.58 25.00 10.78
C LEU A 116 1.28 25.56 10.21
N HIS A 117 1.23 25.92 8.93
CA HIS A 117 0.01 26.40 8.28
C HIS A 117 -1.15 25.42 8.48
N ASP A 118 -0.95 24.15 8.11
CA ASP A 118 -1.96 23.10 8.29
C ASP A 118 -2.42 22.96 9.75
N ALA A 119 -1.48 23.08 10.70
CA ALA A 119 -1.79 22.97 12.13
C ALA A 119 -2.59 24.16 12.65
N TYR A 120 -2.27 25.38 12.20
CA TYR A 120 -2.99 26.60 12.55
C TYR A 120 -4.38 26.65 11.88
N GLU A 121 -4.49 26.19 10.63
CA GLU A 121 -5.77 26.08 9.92
C GLU A 121 -6.71 25.09 10.62
N GLN A 122 -6.20 23.92 11.01
CA GLN A 122 -6.97 22.93 11.78
C GLN A 122 -7.39 23.47 13.17
N GLY A 123 -6.58 24.33 13.77
CA GLY A 123 -6.87 24.96 15.06
C GLY A 123 -7.76 26.20 14.96
N GLU A 124 -8.24 26.58 13.76
CA GLU A 124 -8.99 27.83 13.50
C GLU A 124 -8.23 29.11 13.90
N ARG A 125 -6.88 29.04 13.91
CA ARG A 125 -5.98 30.13 14.30
C ARG A 125 -5.20 30.70 13.12
N SER A 126 -5.78 30.65 11.92
CA SER A 126 -5.13 31.10 10.69
C SER A 126 -4.67 32.56 10.77
N VAL A 127 -5.37 33.43 11.51
CA VAL A 127 -4.98 34.83 11.71
C VAL A 127 -3.64 34.94 12.47
N ASP A 128 -3.45 34.17 13.53
CA ASP A 128 -2.19 34.14 14.31
C ASP A 128 -1.01 33.69 13.43
N PHE A 129 -1.25 32.68 12.58
CA PHE A 129 -0.25 32.22 11.61
C PHE A 129 0.15 33.33 10.66
N GLN A 130 -0.82 34.04 10.06
CA GLN A 130 -0.53 35.13 9.12
C GLN A 130 0.25 36.28 9.79
N GLN A 131 -0.06 36.61 11.04
CA GLN A 131 0.69 37.61 11.80
C GLN A 131 2.15 37.19 12.02
N LYS A 132 2.38 35.95 12.46
CA LYS A 132 3.73 35.41 12.65
C LYS A 132 4.51 35.29 11.34
N LEU A 133 3.85 34.85 10.27
CA LEU A 133 4.45 34.77 8.93
C LEU A 133 4.82 36.15 8.39
N ALA A 134 3.98 37.17 8.60
CA ALA A 134 4.30 38.54 8.21
C ALA A 134 5.52 39.08 8.97
N ALA A 135 5.61 38.81 10.28
CA ALA A 135 6.78 39.15 11.08
C ALA A 135 8.05 38.44 10.58
N PHE A 136 7.96 37.14 10.30
CA PHE A 136 9.05 36.35 9.73
C PHE A 136 9.52 36.90 8.37
N ARG A 137 8.59 37.17 7.46
CA ARG A 137 8.88 37.81 6.15
C ARG A 137 9.56 39.17 6.31
N LYS A 138 9.14 39.98 7.28
CA LYS A 138 9.76 41.28 7.54
C LYS A 138 11.21 41.14 8.00
N THR A 139 11.50 40.19 8.88
CA THR A 139 12.86 39.89 9.36
C THR A 139 13.79 39.46 8.22
N TYR A 140 13.30 38.61 7.32
CA TYR A 140 14.10 38.06 6.20
C TYR A 140 13.91 38.79 4.86
N SER A 141 13.19 39.92 4.85
CA SER A 141 12.88 40.74 3.66
C SER A 141 14.11 41.17 2.85
N ARG A 142 15.27 41.30 3.52
CA ARG A 142 16.56 41.62 2.88
C ARG A 142 17.16 40.47 2.06
N ARG A 143 16.49 39.31 1.98
CA ARG A 143 16.94 38.12 1.24
C ARG A 143 15.86 37.63 0.25
N PRO A 144 15.53 38.41 -0.79
CA PRO A 144 14.39 38.14 -1.67
C PRO A 144 14.54 36.86 -2.52
N ALA A 145 15.75 36.47 -2.91
CA ALA A 145 15.98 35.22 -3.67
C ALA A 145 15.69 33.96 -2.83
N MET A 146 15.99 34.04 -1.54
CA MET A 146 15.75 32.97 -0.56
C MET A 146 14.26 32.88 -0.18
N MET A 147 13.59 34.03 -0.05
CA MET A 147 12.14 34.08 0.16
C MET A 147 11.34 33.53 -1.02
N ARG A 148 11.73 33.82 -2.27
CA ARG A 148 11.07 33.26 -3.46
C ARG A 148 11.06 31.74 -3.45
N ARG A 149 12.18 31.11 -3.07
CA ARG A 149 12.28 29.65 -2.99
C ARG A 149 11.36 29.03 -1.93
N ILE A 150 11.15 29.72 -0.82
CA ILE A 150 10.21 29.28 0.23
C ILE A 150 8.75 29.43 -0.24
N GLU A 151 8.46 30.43 -1.07
CA GLU A 151 7.12 30.72 -1.60
C GLU A 151 6.75 29.92 -2.86
N GLU A 152 7.73 29.31 -3.54
CA GLU A 152 7.55 28.49 -4.74
C GLU A 152 7.26 26.99 -4.46
N LEU A 153 7.19 26.56 -3.19
CA LEU A 153 6.95 25.17 -2.72
C LEU A 153 5.52 24.95 -2.18
#